data_AF-A0A5D0IEZ2-F1
#
_entry.id   AF-A0A5D0IEZ2-F1
#
_cell.length_a   1.000
_cell.length_b   1.000
_cell.length_c   1.000
_cell.angle_alpha   90.00
_cell.angle_beta   90.00
_cell.angle_gamma   90.00
#
_symmetry.space_group_name_H-M   'P 1'
#
loop_
_entity.id
_entity.type
_entity.pdbx_description
1 polymer ?
#
loop_
_entity_poly.entity_id
_entity_poly.type
_entity_poly.pdbx_seq_one_letter_code
_entity_poly.pdbx_strand_id
1 'polypeptide(L)' 'THMCYSEFNDIIEDIAKMDADVITIETSRSEMELLDAFVNFKYPNEIGPGVYDIHSPRVPTVTEIEILLN' A
#
# COMPACT_ATOMS: atom_id res chain seq x y z
N THR A 1 -10.11 5.60 -1.74
CA THR A 1 -10.55 4.81 -0.58
C THR A 1 -9.36 4.37 0.25
N HIS A 2 -9.53 4.04 1.53
CA HIS A 2 -8.46 3.52 2.39
C HIS A 2 -8.74 2.08 2.82
N MET A 3 -7.74 1.21 2.78
CA MET A 3 -7.85 -0.20 3.16
C MET A 3 -6.82 -0.54 4.25
N CYS A 4 -7.29 -0.86 5.45
CA CYS A 4 -6.47 -1.23 6.62
C CYS A 4 -6.00 -2.70 6.57
N TYR A 5 -5.71 -3.23 5.38
CA TYR A 5 -5.27 -4.61 5.17
C TYR A 5 -3.89 -4.64 4.53
N SER A 6 -3.17 -5.73 4.76
CA SER A 6 -1.80 -5.93 4.31
C SER A 6 -1.63 -7.23 3.53
N GLU A 7 -2.70 -7.77 2.95
CA GLU A 7 -2.66 -8.93 2.04
C GLU A 7 -3.85 -8.80 1.08
N PHE A 8 -3.56 -8.71 -0.22
CA PHE A 8 -4.55 -8.37 -1.24
C PHE A 8 -4.67 -9.42 -2.35
N ASN A 9 -3.78 -10.41 -2.38
CA ASN A 9 -3.68 -11.40 -3.45
C ASN A 9 -5.02 -12.09 -3.75
N ASP A 10 -5.78 -12.44 -2.71
CA ASP A 10 -7.04 -13.19 -2.86
C ASP A 10 -8.26 -12.32 -3.22
N ILE A 11 -8.17 -11.00 -3.04
CA ILE A 11 -9.32 -10.08 -3.18
C ILE A 11 -9.09 -8.94 -4.20
N ILE A 12 -7.97 -8.97 -4.93
CA ILE A 12 -7.56 -7.87 -5.79
C ILE A 12 -8.54 -7.58 -6.93
N GLU A 13 -9.24 -8.60 -7.43
CA GLU A 13 -10.30 -8.44 -8.42
C GLU A 13 -11.50 -7.65 -7.87
N ASP A 14 -11.88 -7.92 -6.63
CA ASP A 14 -13.00 -7.23 -5.99
C ASP A 14 -12.62 -5.79 -5.65
N ILE A 15 -11.37 -5.55 -5.28
CA ILE A 15 -10.81 -4.21 -5.11
C ILE A 15 -10.88 -3.43 -6.43
N ALA A 16 -10.51 -4.04 -7.54
CA ALA A 16 -10.60 -3.40 -8.86
C ALA A 16 -12.04 -3.09 -9.27
N LYS A 17 -13.01 -3.94 -8.90
CA LYS A 17 -14.44 -3.69 -9.13
C LYS A 17 -14.99 -2.53 -8.30
N MET A 18 -14.30 -2.11 -7.23
CA MET A 18 -14.69 -0.91 -6.48
C MET A 18 -14.48 0.37 -7.29
N ASP A 19 -13.68 0.33 -8.36
CA ASP A 19 -13.43 1.44 -9.29
C ASP A 19 -13.01 2.73 -8.56
N ALA A 20 -12.18 2.57 -7.53
CA ALA A 20 -11.65 3.71 -6.81
C ALA A 20 -10.53 4.37 -7.64
N ASP A 21 -10.61 5.69 -7.82
CA ASP A 21 -9.58 6.47 -8.53
C ASP A 21 -8.20 6.30 -7.88
N VAL A 22 -8.17 6.34 -6.55
CA VAL A 22 -6.97 6.17 -5.73
C VAL A 22 -7.27 5.30 -4.52
N ILE A 23 -6.40 4.33 -4.24
CA ILE A 23 -6.45 3.51 -3.02
C ILE A 23 -5.23 3.79 -2.14
N THR A 24 -5.43 4.05 -0.85
CA THR A 24 -4.33 4.07 0.12
C THR A 24 -4.32 2.79 0.96
N ILE A 25 -3.14 2.18 1.11
CA ILE A 25 -2.97 0.86 1.75
C ILE A 25 -1.90 0.91 2.84
N GLU A 26 -2.03 0.07 3.87
CA GLU A 26 -1.06 -0.02 4.97
C GLU A 26 0.12 -0.94 4.61
N THR A 27 1.28 -0.36 4.28
CA THR A 27 2.47 -1.12 3.81
C THR A 27 3.72 -0.90 4.65
N SER A 28 3.68 0.00 5.64
CA SER A 28 4.87 0.47 6.37
C SER A 28 5.64 -0.62 7.13
N ARG A 29 5.02 -1.77 7.40
CA ARG A 29 5.63 -2.91 8.08
C ARG A 29 5.95 -4.11 7.18
N SER A 30 5.51 -4.08 5.92
CA SER A 30 5.57 -5.23 5.00
C SER A 30 6.50 -4.99 3.80
N GLU A 31 7.41 -4.00 3.89
CA GLU A 31 8.48 -3.74 2.91
C GLU A 31 8.06 -3.82 1.43
N MET A 32 6.90 -3.28 1.08
CA MET A 32 6.38 -3.25 -0.30
C MET A 32 6.12 -4.62 -0.97
N GLU A 33 6.21 -5.75 -0.25
CA GLU A 33 5.88 -7.09 -0.78
C GLU A 33 4.46 -7.15 -1.37
N LEU A 34 3.58 -6.29 -0.85
CA LEU A 34 2.20 -6.16 -1.31
C LEU A 34 2.04 -5.47 -2.67
N LEU A 35 3.01 -4.67 -3.09
CA LEU A 35 2.95 -4.00 -4.39
C LEU A 35 3.07 -5.00 -5.54
N ASP A 36 3.73 -6.14 -5.33
CA ASP A 36 3.88 -7.19 -6.35
C ASP A 36 2.52 -7.73 -6.80
N ALA A 37 1.54 -7.86 -5.89
CA ALA A 37 0.18 -8.26 -6.24
C ALA A 37 -0.46 -7.28 -7.24
N PHE A 38 -0.36 -5.98 -6.98
CA PHE A 38 -0.90 -4.93 -7.84
C PHE A 38 -0.18 -4.82 -9.18
N VAL A 39 1.15 -5.02 -9.19
CA VAL A 39 1.97 -5.06 -10.41
C VAL A 39 1.57 -6.25 -11.28
N ASN A 40 1.49 -7.45 -10.69
CA ASN A 40 1.13 -8.69 -11.39
C ASN A 40 -0.29 -8.64 -11.93
N PHE A 41 -1.23 -8.09 -11.16
CA PHE A 41 -2.62 -7.90 -11.56
C PHE A 41 -2.81 -6.78 -12.59
N LYS A 42 -1.82 -5.88 -12.74
CA LYS A 42 -1.91 -4.64 -13.54
C LYS A 42 -3.11 -3.80 -13.11
N TYR A 43 -3.13 -3.48 -11.82
CA TYR A 43 -4.18 -2.64 -11.26
C TYR A 43 -4.31 -1.32 -12.05
N PRO A 44 -5.53 -0.95 -12.52
CA PRO A 44 -5.68 0.11 -13.53
C PRO A 44 -5.58 1.53 -12.98
N ASN A 45 -5.77 1.70 -11.67
CA ASN A 45 -5.90 3.01 -11.01
C ASN A 45 -4.71 3.28 -10.07
N GLU A 46 -4.70 4.44 -9.40
CA GLU A 46 -3.56 4.86 -8.56
C GLU A 46 -3.56 4.22 -7.18
N ILE A 47 -2.35 4.09 -6.59
CA ILE A 47 -2.13 3.48 -5.28
C ILE A 47 -1.19 4.39 -4.45
N GLY A 48 -1.54 4.58 -3.18
CA GLY A 48 -0.74 5.28 -2.18
C GLY A 48 -0.29 4.33 -1.07
N PRO A 49 0.92 3.73 -1.16
CA PRO A 49 1.45 2.88 -0.10
C PRO A 49 1.81 3.70 1.15
N GLY A 50 1.44 3.21 2.32
CA GLY A 50 1.74 3.84 3.61
C GLY A 50 3.23 3.73 3.97
N VAL A 51 3.86 4.88 4.24
CA VAL A 51 5.29 4.99 4.57
C VAL A 51 5.57 5.29 6.06
N TYR A 52 4.53 5.53 6.85
CA TYR A 52 4.64 5.82 8.28
C TYR A 52 3.69 4.94 9.08
N ASP A 53 4.26 4.12 9.96
CA ASP A 53 3.51 3.27 10.89
C ASP A 53 2.92 4.09 12.05
N ILE A 54 1.64 4.44 11.92
CA ILE A 54 0.89 5.20 12.93
C ILE A 54 0.63 4.40 14.22
N HIS A 55 0.88 3.09 14.23
CA HIS A 55 0.72 2.25 15.43
C HIS A 55 1.97 2.25 16.32
N SER A 56 3.04 2.93 15.90
CA SER A 56 4.27 3.08 16.66
C SER A 56 4.41 4.50 17.22
N PRO A 57 4.88 4.67 18.48
CA PRO A 57 5.19 6.00 19.01
C PRO A 57 6.49 6.59 18.43
N ARG A 58 7.26 5.80 17.67
CA ARG A 58 8.52 6.21 17.06
C ARG A 58 8.25 7.08 15.84
N VAL A 59 8.87 8.26 15.79
CA VAL A 59 8.90 9.09 14.58
C VAL A 59 9.99 8.57 13.64
N PRO A 60 9.68 8.17 12.39
CA PRO A 60 10.69 7.78 11.42
C PRO A 60 11.52 9.00 10.98
N THR A 61 12.76 8.75 10.60
CA THR A 61 13.63 9.74 9.97
C THR A 61 13.19 10.00 8.53
N VAL A 62 13.59 11.15 7.97
CA VAL A 62 13.34 11.47 6.56
C VAL A 62 13.92 10.40 5.64
N THR A 63 15.13 9.92 5.93
CA THR A 63 15.81 8.88 5.14
C THR A 63 15.05 7.55 5.13
N GLU A 64 14.46 7.14 6.26
CA GLU A 64 13.63 5.93 6.31
C GLU A 64 12.39 6.04 5.41
N ILE A 65 11.78 7.23 5.33
CA ILE A 65 10.65 7.47 4.42
C ILE A 65 11.11 7.50 2.96
N GLU A 66 12.23 8.14 2.65
CA GLU A 66 12.77 8.22 1.29
C GLU A 66 13.15 6.85 0.71
N ILE A 67 13.65 5.92 1.54
CA ILE A 67 13.96 4.55 1.13
C ILE A 67 12.69 3.80 0.67
N LEU A 68 11.54 4.09 1.27
CA LEU A 68 10.28 3.44 0.90
C LEU A 68 9.63 4.03 -0.35
N LEU A 69 10.03 5.23 -0.80
CA LEU A 69 9.44 5.90 -1.96
C LEU A 69 10.15 5.58 -3.29
N ASN A 70 11.34 4.98 -3.24
CA ASN A 70 12.21 4.74 -4.40
C ASN A 70 12.42 3.25 -4.65
#